data_AF-A0A7J6QSU3-F1
#
_entry.id   AF-A0A7J6QSU3-F1
#
_cell.length_a   1.000
_cell.length_b   1.000
_cell.length_c   1.000
_cell.angle_alpha   90.00
_cell.angle_beta   90.00
_cell.angle_gamma   90.00
#
_symmetry.space_group_name_H-M   'P 1'
#
loop_
_entity.id
_entity.type
_entity.pdbx_description
1 polymer ?
#
loop_
_entity_poly.entity_id
_entity_poly.type
_entity_poly.pdbx_seq_one_letter_code
_entity_poly.pdbx_strand_id
1 'polypeptide(L)'
;MGWQRCPWTINIVNDKGQYLLEVPTDHPPHQRIDGQPIKAPSLSTAAKRIVDEDAANNVPPWKTMRRLDREGILLPSDNARKQVYNRRYASRAKTFDGENGPGKTFHELRSYVESLPYPPTDDTQAFCVTSSLELHGDYYAYFSCVSLLRNYADSPLLTGDYTMGLSWVGIPTLQVGSHSKRGSFQLLAIGYSSRQDSAHVAAAMRAIKEWCVENQIVHEPFILLADSAGCFSSAFKAVHGPFIPDSLDSDYRLVPPTSASTSTTGGLTQGNIRIHCHVHFRYNINKALNKYIKPSNTSETKWAEDEKKRFRSAIAFLQNISSERHFGIACQLMTAAWKRHHEDLVKYFEENWLQRKCIWAQG
;
A
#
# COMPACT_ATOMS: atom_id res chain seq x y z
N MET A 1 26.21 -24.18 22.52
CA MET A 1 25.65 -25.03 21.45
C MET A 1 24.25 -24.54 21.16
N GLY A 2 23.86 -24.00 20.03
CA GLY A 2 24.51 -23.74 18.75
C GLY A 2 23.33 -23.34 17.87
N TRP A 3 23.04 -22.04 17.83
CA TRP A 3 21.99 -21.48 16.97
C TRP A 3 22.65 -21.18 15.64
N GLN A 4 22.30 -21.90 14.58
CA GLN A 4 22.66 -21.46 13.23
C GLN A 4 21.54 -20.55 12.74
N ARG A 5 21.91 -19.29 12.46
CA ARG A 5 21.09 -18.41 11.62
C ARG A 5 20.95 -19.12 10.27
N CYS A 6 19.75 -19.23 9.72
CA CYS A 6 19.61 -19.45 8.28
C CYS A 6 19.52 -18.07 7.63
N PRO A 7 20.62 -17.49 7.13
CA PRO A 7 20.52 -16.42 6.15
C PRO A 7 19.91 -17.04 4.90
N TRP A 8 18.69 -16.65 4.55
CA TRP A 8 18.22 -16.87 3.19
C TRP A 8 18.68 -15.66 2.40
N THR A 9 19.80 -15.82 1.71
CA THR A 9 20.16 -14.96 0.60
C THR A 9 19.37 -15.47 -0.60
N ILE A 10 18.39 -14.70 -1.07
CA ILE A 10 17.69 -15.04 -2.31
C ILE A 10 18.45 -14.40 -3.46
N ASN A 11 18.95 -15.27 -4.34
CA ASN A 11 19.63 -14.89 -5.56
C ASN A 11 18.62 -14.95 -6.69
N ILE A 12 18.18 -13.80 -7.18
CA ILE A 12 17.48 -13.78 -8.47
C ILE A 12 18.55 -13.88 -9.55
N VAL A 13 18.52 -14.97 -10.31
CA VAL A 13 19.44 -15.19 -11.43
C VAL A 13 18.71 -15.12 -12.76
N ASN A 14 19.39 -14.69 -13.82
CA ASN A 14 18.86 -14.85 -15.18
C ASN A 14 18.92 -16.32 -15.62
N ASP A 15 18.41 -16.58 -16.83
CA ASP A 15 18.45 -17.86 -17.55
C ASP A 15 19.87 -18.42 -17.72
N LYS A 16 20.91 -17.57 -17.63
CA LYS A 16 22.33 -17.94 -17.69
C LYS A 16 22.97 -18.11 -16.32
N GLY A 17 22.20 -18.05 -15.23
CA GLY A 17 22.70 -18.19 -13.86
C GLY A 17 23.44 -16.96 -13.32
N GLN A 18 23.38 -15.81 -13.99
CA GLN A 18 24.01 -14.57 -13.55
C GLN A 18 23.14 -13.86 -12.51
N TYR A 19 23.76 -13.38 -11.43
CA TYR A 19 23.09 -12.66 -10.34
C TYR A 19 22.53 -11.31 -10.81
N LEU A 20 21.23 -11.10 -10.56
CA LEU A 20 20.53 -9.84 -10.81
C LEU A 20 20.18 -9.10 -9.51
N LEU A 21 19.95 -9.81 -8.41
CA LEU A 21 19.65 -9.23 -7.10
C LEU A 21 20.06 -10.20 -5.98
N GLU A 22 20.77 -9.67 -4.98
CA GLU A 22 21.12 -10.37 -3.73
C GLU A 22 20.52 -9.57 -2.56
N VAL A 23 19.57 -10.16 -1.82
CA VAL A 23 18.94 -9.50 -0.66
C VAL A 23 19.23 -10.27 0.62
N PRO A 24 19.91 -9.67 1.61
CA PRO A 24 20.00 -10.20 2.96
C PRO A 24 18.67 -10.02 3.70
N THR A 25 18.18 -11.06 4.35
CA THR A 25 16.93 -11.03 5.13
C THR A 25 17.19 -10.99 6.63
N ASP A 26 16.67 -9.98 7.32
CA ASP A 26 16.59 -9.91 8.78
C ASP A 26 15.14 -10.20 9.23
N HIS A 27 14.87 -11.43 9.66
CA HIS A 27 13.57 -11.79 10.25
C HIS A 27 13.55 -11.48 11.76
N PRO A 28 12.50 -10.80 12.29
CA PRO A 28 12.36 -10.60 13.73
C PRO A 28 12.05 -11.91 14.46
N PRO A 29 12.55 -12.09 15.71
CA PRO A 29 12.37 -13.31 16.47
C PRO A 29 10.91 -13.53 16.87
N HIS A 30 10.40 -14.75 16.66
CA HIS A 30 9.11 -15.16 17.19
C HIS A 30 9.20 -15.29 18.73
N GLN A 31 8.39 -14.53 19.47
CA GLN A 31 8.26 -14.68 20.92
C GLN A 31 7.59 -16.02 21.27
N ARG A 32 8.20 -16.77 22.19
CA ARG A 32 7.59 -17.91 22.89
C ARG A 32 7.16 -17.45 24.28
N ILE A 33 5.95 -17.81 24.70
CA ILE A 33 5.53 -17.73 26.10
C ILE A 33 5.68 -19.16 26.67
N ASP A 34 6.45 -19.30 27.74
CA ASP A 34 6.58 -20.54 28.54
C ASP A 34 6.95 -21.82 27.78
N GLY A 35 7.81 -21.72 26.75
CA GLY A 35 8.38 -22.88 26.06
C GLY A 35 7.41 -23.70 25.20
N GLN A 36 6.12 -23.36 25.19
CA GLN A 36 5.10 -23.97 24.36
C GLN A 36 4.85 -23.08 23.12
N PRO A 37 4.83 -23.64 21.89
CA PRO A 37 4.36 -22.88 20.75
C PRO A 37 2.89 -22.50 20.96
N ILE A 38 2.54 -21.22 20.85
CA ILE A 38 1.14 -20.79 20.82
C ILE A 38 0.51 -21.44 19.59
N LYS A 39 -0.29 -22.49 19.81
CA LYS A 39 -0.99 -23.17 18.73
C LYS A 39 -2.18 -22.31 18.34
N ALA A 40 -2.04 -21.59 17.23
CA ALA A 40 -3.14 -20.81 16.69
C ALA A 40 -4.38 -21.72 16.53
N PRO A 41 -5.60 -21.21 16.82
CA PRO A 41 -6.81 -21.97 16.58
C PRO A 41 -6.83 -22.45 15.12
N SER A 42 -7.21 -23.71 14.90
CA SER A 42 -7.17 -24.36 13.59
C SER A 42 -8.47 -25.07 13.29
N LEU A 43 -8.84 -25.14 12.01
CA LEU A 43 -9.99 -25.90 11.54
C LEU A 43 -9.97 -27.35 12.03
N SER A 44 -11.14 -27.87 12.39
CA SER A 44 -11.34 -29.30 12.68
C SER A 44 -11.00 -30.16 11.45
N THR A 45 -10.74 -31.45 11.65
CA THR A 45 -10.45 -32.37 10.54
C THR A 45 -11.60 -32.44 9.54
N ALA A 46 -12.84 -32.46 10.01
CA ALA A 46 -14.03 -32.44 9.17
C ALA A 46 -14.14 -31.13 8.36
N ALA A 47 -13.89 -29.98 9.00
CA ALA A 47 -13.86 -28.69 8.31
C ALA A 47 -12.77 -28.65 7.23
N LYS A 48 -11.56 -29.12 7.54
CA LYS A 48 -10.44 -29.18 6.59
C LYS A 48 -10.81 -30.00 5.36
N ARG A 49 -11.42 -31.19 5.54
CA ARG A 49 -11.82 -32.07 4.44
C ARG A 49 -12.78 -31.36 3.47
N ILE A 50 -13.85 -30.74 3.99
CA ILE A 50 -14.82 -30.01 3.15
C ILE A 50 -14.15 -28.85 2.42
N VAL A 51 -13.30 -28.10 3.12
CA VAL A 51 -12.59 -26.98 2.53
C VAL A 51 -11.65 -27.43 1.40
N ASP A 52 -10.97 -28.57 1.58
CA ASP A 52 -10.08 -29.14 0.56
C ASP A 52 -10.88 -29.66 -0.65
N GLU A 53 -11.98 -30.39 -0.43
CA GLU A 53 -12.88 -30.87 -1.48
C GLU A 53 -13.47 -29.71 -2.31
N ASP A 54 -13.99 -28.68 -1.65
CA ASP A 54 -14.56 -27.51 -2.30
C ASP A 54 -13.50 -26.69 -3.03
N ALA A 55 -12.28 -26.60 -2.48
CA ALA A 55 -11.17 -25.91 -3.14
C ALA A 55 -10.73 -26.62 -4.43
N ALA A 56 -10.64 -27.95 -4.40
CA ALA A 56 -10.30 -28.78 -5.56
C ALA A 56 -11.35 -28.69 -6.68
N ASN A 57 -12.63 -28.55 -6.31
CA ASN A 57 -13.75 -28.43 -7.25
C ASN A 57 -14.07 -26.99 -7.67
N ASN A 58 -13.18 -26.02 -7.38
CA ASN A 58 -13.40 -24.59 -7.67
C ASN A 58 -14.73 -24.02 -7.13
N VAL A 59 -15.24 -24.58 -6.02
CA VAL A 59 -16.45 -24.08 -5.35
C VAL A 59 -16.11 -22.77 -4.64
N PRO A 60 -16.83 -21.65 -4.85
CA PRO A 60 -16.53 -20.37 -4.22
C PRO A 60 -16.52 -20.41 -2.68
N PRO A 61 -15.66 -19.62 -2.00
CA PRO A 61 -15.52 -19.65 -0.53
C PRO A 61 -16.83 -19.48 0.26
N TRP A 62 -17.75 -18.64 -0.22
CA TRP A 62 -19.04 -18.43 0.44
C TRP A 62 -19.95 -19.66 0.41
N LYS A 63 -19.85 -20.50 -0.65
CA LYS A 63 -20.57 -21.79 -0.72
C LYS A 63 -19.99 -22.79 0.26
N THR A 64 -18.66 -22.81 0.42
CA THR A 64 -17.97 -23.62 1.43
C THR A 64 -18.37 -23.24 2.85
N MET A 65 -18.44 -21.94 3.16
CA MET A 65 -18.92 -21.47 4.47
C MET A 65 -20.36 -21.91 4.74
N ARG A 66 -21.25 -21.81 3.75
CA ARG A 66 -22.64 -22.29 3.87
C ARG A 66 -22.73 -23.81 4.02
N ARG A 67 -21.85 -24.57 3.37
CA ARG A 67 -21.77 -26.03 3.50
C ARG A 67 -21.32 -26.44 4.91
N LEU A 68 -20.27 -25.79 5.43
CA LEU A 68 -19.78 -26.02 6.80
C LEU A 68 -20.87 -25.76 7.85
N ASP A 69 -21.63 -24.67 7.69
CA ASP A 69 -22.75 -24.32 8.56
C ASP A 69 -23.89 -25.35 8.47
N ARG A 70 -24.28 -25.74 7.25
CA ARG A 70 -25.30 -26.78 7.00
C ARG A 70 -24.94 -28.14 7.58
N GLU A 71 -23.65 -28.51 7.53
CA GLU A 71 -23.14 -29.76 8.10
C GLU A 71 -22.90 -29.68 9.61
N GLY A 72 -23.28 -28.56 10.26
CA GLY A 72 -23.18 -28.40 11.72
C GLY A 72 -21.73 -28.31 12.22
N ILE A 73 -20.78 -27.96 11.34
CA ILE A 73 -19.37 -27.92 11.69
C ILE A 73 -19.05 -26.55 12.28
N LEU A 74 -18.92 -26.52 13.61
CA LEU A 74 -18.53 -25.33 14.36
C LEU A 74 -17.13 -24.87 13.95
N LEU A 75 -17.06 -23.63 13.46
CA LEU A 75 -15.80 -22.95 13.20
C LEU A 75 -15.34 -22.20 14.46
N PRO A 76 -14.02 -22.13 14.73
CA PRO A 76 -13.51 -21.35 15.85
C PRO A 76 -13.97 -19.89 15.73
N SER A 77 -14.59 -19.35 16.78
CA SER A 77 -15.27 -18.03 16.79
C SER A 77 -14.37 -16.91 16.28
N ASP A 78 -13.08 -16.99 16.59
CA ASP A 78 -12.10 -16.00 16.21
C ASP A 78 -11.42 -16.43 14.91
N ASN A 79 -11.62 -15.64 13.85
CA ASN A 79 -10.97 -15.82 12.55
C ASN A 79 -11.39 -17.07 11.73
N ALA A 80 -12.54 -17.69 12.00
CA ALA A 80 -13.13 -18.77 11.19
C ALA A 80 -12.97 -18.57 9.67
N ARG A 81 -13.39 -17.40 9.17
CA ARG A 81 -13.29 -17.04 7.74
C ARG A 81 -11.84 -17.08 7.27
N LYS A 82 -10.94 -16.39 7.97
CA LYS A 82 -9.51 -16.34 7.64
C LYS A 82 -8.89 -17.73 7.60
N GLN A 83 -9.27 -18.64 8.52
CA GLN A 83 -8.77 -20.01 8.51
C GLN A 83 -9.28 -20.83 7.32
N VAL A 84 -10.55 -20.65 6.93
CA VAL A 84 -11.09 -21.25 5.71
C VAL A 84 -10.35 -20.72 4.48
N TYR A 85 -10.18 -19.40 4.35
CA TYR A 85 -9.42 -18.81 3.25
C TYR A 85 -7.96 -19.30 3.22
N ASN A 86 -7.26 -19.30 4.36
CA ASN A 86 -5.90 -19.79 4.47
C ASN A 86 -5.80 -21.28 4.13
N ARG A 87 -6.77 -22.11 4.52
CA ARG A 87 -6.78 -23.53 4.18
C ARG A 87 -7.09 -23.75 2.70
N ARG A 88 -8.02 -23.01 2.10
CA ARG A 88 -8.26 -23.04 0.65
C ARG A 88 -6.99 -22.66 -0.11
N TYR A 89 -6.34 -21.58 0.33
CA TYR A 89 -5.06 -21.15 -0.22
C TYR A 89 -4.02 -22.24 -0.04
N ALA A 90 -3.86 -22.83 1.16
CA ALA A 90 -2.90 -23.89 1.42
C ALA A 90 -3.20 -25.21 0.68
N SER A 91 -4.47 -25.53 0.46
CA SER A 91 -4.93 -26.71 -0.28
C SER A 91 -4.63 -26.54 -1.76
N ARG A 92 -4.94 -25.36 -2.31
CA ARG A 92 -4.48 -24.95 -3.63
C ARG A 92 -2.95 -24.90 -3.67
N ALA A 93 -2.26 -24.35 -2.66
CA ALA A 93 -0.79 -24.24 -2.55
C ALA A 93 -0.07 -25.58 -2.43
N LYS A 94 -0.70 -26.62 -1.87
CA LYS A 94 -0.18 -27.99 -1.93
C LYS A 94 -0.19 -28.55 -3.34
N THR A 95 -1.01 -28.00 -4.22
CA THR A 95 -0.91 -28.17 -5.68
C THR A 95 0.18 -27.29 -6.31
N PHE A 96 0.76 -26.30 -5.59
CA PHE A 96 1.87 -25.45 -6.05
C PHE A 96 3.25 -25.96 -5.59
N ASP A 97 3.35 -26.79 -4.53
CA ASP A 97 4.59 -27.48 -4.13
C ASP A 97 5.08 -28.49 -5.19
N GLY A 98 4.29 -28.74 -6.23
CA GLY A 98 4.70 -29.35 -7.49
C GLY A 98 4.40 -28.40 -8.66
N GLU A 99 5.44 -27.91 -9.33
CA GLU A 99 5.45 -27.39 -10.71
C GLU A 99 4.69 -26.07 -11.03
N ASN A 100 3.74 -25.58 -10.22
CA ASN A 100 2.87 -24.45 -10.61
C ASN A 100 3.04 -23.14 -9.80
N GLY A 101 4.10 -23.01 -9.00
CA GLY A 101 4.52 -21.76 -8.33
C GLY A 101 4.85 -20.61 -9.29
N PRO A 102 4.89 -19.35 -8.80
CA PRO A 102 5.57 -18.26 -9.52
C PRO A 102 7.07 -18.51 -9.74
N GLY A 103 7.60 -19.64 -9.29
CA GLY A 103 9.02 -19.99 -9.34
C GLY A 103 9.92 -19.10 -8.50
N LYS A 104 11.23 -19.28 -8.71
CA LYS A 104 12.32 -18.54 -8.05
C LYS A 104 13.14 -17.72 -9.05
N THR A 105 12.99 -17.97 -10.34
CA THR A 105 13.65 -17.24 -11.43
C THR A 105 12.69 -16.31 -12.16
N PHE A 106 13.21 -15.29 -12.85
CA PHE A 106 12.39 -14.42 -13.69
C PHE A 106 11.63 -15.19 -14.78
N HIS A 107 12.25 -16.21 -15.36
CA HIS A 107 11.63 -17.03 -16.39
C HIS A 107 10.42 -17.79 -15.84
N GLU A 108 10.54 -18.41 -14.67
CA GLU A 108 9.42 -19.10 -14.05
C GLU A 108 8.30 -18.15 -13.64
N LEU A 109 8.64 -16.95 -13.13
CA LEU A 109 7.64 -15.94 -12.80
C LEU A 109 6.88 -15.47 -14.03
N ARG A 110 7.59 -15.31 -15.15
CA ARG A 110 7.01 -14.97 -16.44
C ARG A 110 6.09 -16.07 -16.94
N SER A 111 6.56 -17.30 -16.99
CA SER A 111 5.76 -18.46 -17.38
C SER A 111 4.51 -18.60 -16.49
N TYR A 112 4.64 -18.34 -15.19
CA TYR A 112 3.51 -18.32 -14.27
C TYR A 112 2.50 -17.23 -14.62
N VAL A 113 2.95 -15.98 -14.75
CA VAL A 113 2.09 -14.84 -15.13
C VAL A 113 1.36 -15.11 -16.45
N GLU A 114 2.08 -15.62 -17.45
CA GLU A 114 1.54 -15.96 -18.78
C GLU A 114 0.58 -17.16 -18.75
N SER A 115 0.70 -18.06 -17.76
CA SER A 115 -0.19 -19.21 -17.58
C SER A 115 -1.52 -18.89 -16.88
N LEU A 116 -1.62 -17.73 -16.21
CA LEU A 116 -2.83 -17.38 -15.46
C LEU A 116 -3.98 -17.05 -16.43
N PRO A 117 -5.18 -17.59 -16.20
CA PRO A 117 -6.34 -17.26 -17.03
C PRO A 117 -6.72 -15.78 -16.87
N TYR A 118 -6.98 -15.11 -17.99
CA TYR A 118 -7.40 -13.72 -18.05
C TYR A 118 -8.70 -13.56 -18.86
N PRO A 119 -9.81 -13.08 -18.25
CA PRO A 119 -10.04 -12.97 -16.81
C PRO A 119 -10.26 -14.35 -16.15
N PRO A 120 -10.08 -14.48 -14.83
CA PRO A 120 -10.32 -15.74 -14.13
C PRO A 120 -11.82 -16.05 -14.03
N THR A 121 -12.17 -17.35 -13.97
CA THR A 121 -13.57 -17.80 -13.77
C THR A 121 -14.05 -17.65 -12.32
N ASP A 122 -13.14 -17.72 -11.36
CA ASP A 122 -13.39 -17.46 -9.93
C ASP A 122 -13.09 -16.00 -9.62
N ASP A 123 -14.11 -15.23 -9.21
CA ASP A 123 -13.97 -13.80 -8.90
C ASP A 123 -12.93 -13.51 -7.79
N THR A 124 -12.58 -14.52 -6.99
CA THR A 124 -11.60 -14.41 -5.90
C THR A 124 -10.20 -14.87 -6.30
N GLN A 125 -10.04 -15.48 -7.47
CA GLN A 125 -8.76 -15.91 -7.98
C GLN A 125 -7.92 -14.72 -8.43
N ALA A 126 -6.65 -14.71 -8.03
CA ALA A 126 -5.71 -13.70 -8.48
C ALA A 126 -5.39 -13.90 -9.97
N PHE A 127 -5.33 -12.81 -10.72
CA PHE A 127 -4.88 -12.76 -12.11
C PHE A 127 -3.92 -11.59 -12.29
N CYS A 128 -3.06 -11.67 -13.31
CA CYS A 128 -2.17 -10.58 -13.65
C CYS A 128 -2.93 -9.53 -14.47
N VAL A 129 -3.04 -8.31 -13.96
CA VAL A 129 -3.73 -7.19 -14.64
C VAL A 129 -2.80 -6.54 -15.66
N THR A 130 -1.49 -6.50 -15.36
CA THR A 130 -0.47 -6.07 -16.31
C THR A 130 0.90 -6.55 -15.85
N SER A 131 1.80 -6.76 -16.80
CA SER A 131 3.19 -7.08 -16.54
C SER A 131 4.09 -6.58 -17.65
N SER A 132 5.29 -6.16 -17.30
CA SER A 132 6.43 -6.01 -18.20
C SER A 132 7.54 -6.90 -17.67
N LEU A 133 7.87 -7.96 -18.42
CA LEU A 133 8.81 -9.00 -18.01
C LEU A 133 9.96 -9.10 -19.03
N GLU A 134 10.60 -7.96 -19.29
CA GLU A 134 11.73 -7.85 -20.21
C GLU A 134 13.04 -8.30 -19.54
N LEU A 135 13.76 -9.22 -20.18
CA LEU A 135 15.07 -9.69 -19.73
C LEU A 135 16.07 -8.54 -19.87
N HIS A 136 16.77 -8.18 -18.78
CA HIS A 136 17.66 -7.01 -18.70
C HIS A 136 16.95 -5.64 -18.77
N GLY A 137 15.63 -5.61 -18.63
CA GLY A 137 14.82 -4.39 -18.65
C GLY A 137 14.09 -4.11 -17.34
N ASP A 138 13.15 -3.18 -17.43
CA ASP A 138 12.27 -2.80 -16.33
C ASP A 138 11.18 -3.84 -16.12
N TYR A 139 11.23 -4.44 -14.93
CA TYR A 139 10.33 -5.49 -14.53
C TYR A 139 9.22 -4.98 -13.60
N TYR A 140 7.98 -5.29 -13.93
CA TYR A 140 6.84 -5.25 -13.01
C TYR A 140 5.81 -6.34 -13.33
N ALA A 141 5.08 -6.79 -12.30
CA ALA A 141 3.90 -7.63 -12.45
C ALA A 141 2.88 -7.26 -11.39
N TYR A 142 1.69 -6.83 -11.82
CA TYR A 142 0.59 -6.40 -10.97
C TYR A 142 -0.56 -7.39 -11.02
N PHE A 143 -1.07 -7.74 -9.86
CA PHE A 143 -2.09 -8.75 -9.67
C PHE A 143 -3.31 -8.14 -8.98
N SER A 144 -4.48 -8.64 -9.34
CA SER A 144 -5.75 -8.31 -8.72
C SER A 144 -6.66 -9.53 -8.72
N CYS A 145 -7.86 -9.40 -8.17
CA CYS A 145 -8.95 -10.33 -8.46
C CYS A 145 -10.23 -9.54 -8.79
N VAL A 146 -11.10 -10.17 -9.59
CA VAL A 146 -12.31 -9.55 -10.14
C VAL A 146 -13.19 -8.96 -9.04
N SER A 147 -13.31 -9.66 -7.91
CA SER A 147 -14.08 -9.21 -6.75
C SER A 147 -13.52 -7.93 -6.11
N LEU A 148 -12.20 -7.70 -6.10
CA LEU A 148 -11.64 -6.46 -5.56
C LEU A 148 -11.99 -5.27 -6.45
N LEU A 149 -11.80 -5.42 -7.76
CA LEU A 149 -12.07 -4.36 -8.72
C LEU A 149 -13.56 -4.01 -8.77
N ARG A 150 -14.45 -5.02 -8.89
CA ARG A 150 -15.91 -4.80 -8.90
C ARG A 150 -16.44 -4.10 -7.65
N ASN A 151 -15.93 -4.45 -6.48
CA ASN A 151 -16.50 -3.96 -5.23
C ASN A 151 -15.92 -2.61 -4.78
N TYR A 152 -14.71 -2.25 -5.23
CA TYR A 152 -13.94 -1.17 -4.63
C TYR A 152 -13.31 -0.19 -5.62
N ALA A 153 -13.36 -0.43 -6.94
CA ALA A 153 -12.79 0.49 -7.92
C ALA A 153 -13.61 1.78 -8.09
N ASP A 154 -14.92 1.76 -7.81
CA ASP A 154 -15.83 2.92 -7.82
C ASP A 154 -15.65 3.84 -6.60
N SER A 155 -14.42 3.96 -6.11
CA SER A 155 -14.09 4.87 -5.02
C SER A 155 -13.58 6.17 -5.61
N PRO A 156 -13.99 7.34 -5.08
CA PRO A 156 -13.40 8.61 -5.48
C PRO A 156 -11.93 8.73 -5.07
N LEU A 157 -11.47 7.86 -4.17
CA LEU A 157 -10.14 7.88 -3.58
C LEU A 157 -9.31 6.69 -4.06
N LEU A 158 -8.17 7.00 -4.67
CA LEU A 158 -7.11 6.06 -4.99
C LEU A 158 -5.94 6.28 -4.03
N THR A 159 -5.36 5.21 -3.52
CA THR A 159 -4.21 5.26 -2.63
C THR A 159 -3.14 4.27 -3.07
N GLY A 160 -1.90 4.57 -2.77
CA GLY A 160 -0.79 3.71 -3.10
C GLY A 160 0.36 3.82 -2.12
N ASP A 161 1.04 2.70 -1.91
CA ASP A 161 2.23 2.63 -1.05
C ASP A 161 3.20 1.56 -1.55
N TYR A 162 4.50 1.85 -1.38
CA TYR A 162 5.54 0.85 -1.57
C TYR A 162 5.88 0.22 -0.22
N THR A 163 5.92 -1.10 -0.18
CA THR A 163 6.36 -1.85 0.99
C THR A 163 7.41 -2.87 0.60
N MET A 164 8.44 -2.97 1.43
CA MET A 164 9.46 -4.03 1.34
C MET A 164 9.04 -5.28 2.11
N GLY A 165 8.03 -5.17 2.99
CA GLY A 165 7.68 -6.22 3.96
C GLY A 165 6.86 -7.38 3.41
N LEU A 166 6.34 -7.28 2.19
CA LEU A 166 5.48 -8.30 1.57
C LEU A 166 6.18 -9.14 0.51
N SER A 167 7.39 -8.74 0.10
CA SER A 167 8.20 -9.52 -0.82
C SER A 167 9.16 -10.36 -0.03
N TRP A 168 8.93 -11.67 -0.05
CA TRP A 168 9.91 -12.66 0.39
C TRP A 168 11.24 -12.53 -0.36
N VAL A 169 11.24 -11.93 -1.57
CA VAL A 169 12.38 -11.75 -2.47
C VAL A 169 13.05 -10.37 -2.31
N GLY A 170 12.60 -9.54 -1.37
CA GLY A 170 13.17 -8.19 -1.16
C GLY A 170 12.93 -7.20 -2.29
N ILE A 171 12.03 -7.52 -3.22
CA ILE A 171 11.59 -6.62 -4.29
C ILE A 171 10.54 -5.65 -3.73
N PRO A 172 10.62 -4.33 -3.99
CA PRO A 172 9.56 -3.40 -3.63
C PRO A 172 8.20 -3.88 -4.14
N THR A 173 7.25 -4.04 -3.22
CA THR A 173 5.86 -4.35 -3.54
C THR A 173 5.07 -3.05 -3.54
N LEU A 174 4.48 -2.71 -4.67
CA LEU A 174 3.52 -1.62 -4.75
C LEU A 174 2.13 -2.18 -4.45
N GLN A 175 1.45 -1.54 -3.52
CA GLN A 175 0.03 -1.75 -3.26
C GLN A 175 -0.71 -0.54 -3.80
N VAL A 176 -1.75 -0.77 -4.60
CA VAL A 176 -2.71 0.24 -5.03
C VAL A 176 -4.07 -0.16 -4.49
N GLY A 177 -4.75 0.76 -3.84
CA GLY A 177 -6.01 0.50 -3.18
C GLY A 177 -6.94 1.68 -3.22
N SER A 178 -8.10 1.51 -2.61
CA SER A 178 -9.12 2.52 -2.42
C SER A 178 -9.72 2.41 -1.02
N HIS A 179 -10.82 3.14 -0.77
CA HIS A 179 -11.58 2.99 0.45
C HIS A 179 -12.99 2.50 0.16
N SER A 180 -13.47 1.60 1.02
CA SER A 180 -14.89 1.25 1.06
C SER A 180 -15.72 2.43 1.55
N LYS A 181 -17.04 2.37 1.36
CA LYS A 181 -18.01 3.34 1.90
C LYS A 181 -17.92 3.52 3.43
N ARG A 182 -17.30 2.58 4.15
CA ARG A 182 -17.06 2.64 5.60
C ARG A 182 -15.69 3.23 5.96
N GLY A 183 -14.94 3.74 5.00
CA GLY A 183 -13.62 4.31 5.21
C GLY A 183 -12.52 3.28 5.48
N SER A 184 -12.77 1.98 5.26
CA SER A 184 -11.73 0.95 5.38
C SER A 184 -10.95 0.81 4.08
N PHE A 185 -9.61 0.79 4.15
CA PHE A 185 -8.73 0.50 3.01
C PHE A 185 -9.12 -0.83 2.35
N GLN A 186 -9.15 -0.85 1.03
CA GLN A 186 -9.39 -2.02 0.19
C GLN A 186 -8.31 -2.09 -0.87
N LEU A 187 -7.68 -3.26 -1.00
CA LEU A 187 -6.67 -3.48 -2.02
C LEU A 187 -7.36 -3.58 -3.39
N LEU A 188 -6.83 -2.89 -4.40
CA LEU A 188 -7.28 -3.02 -5.79
C LEU A 188 -6.27 -3.83 -6.58
N ALA A 189 -4.99 -3.52 -6.45
CA ALA A 189 -3.91 -4.29 -7.06
C ALA A 189 -2.70 -4.34 -6.13
N ILE A 190 -1.96 -5.43 -6.24
CA ILE A 190 -0.66 -5.59 -5.59
C ILE A 190 0.31 -6.17 -6.60
N GLY A 191 1.53 -5.67 -6.61
CA GLY A 191 2.51 -6.18 -7.53
C GLY A 191 3.92 -5.87 -7.15
N TYR A 192 4.83 -6.56 -7.81
CA TYR A 192 6.25 -6.35 -7.64
C TYR A 192 6.74 -5.39 -8.71
N SER A 193 7.72 -4.59 -8.34
CA SER A 193 8.30 -3.61 -9.21
C SER A 193 9.79 -3.53 -8.94
N SER A 194 10.60 -3.65 -9.99
CA SER A 194 12.05 -3.42 -9.92
C SER A 194 12.40 -1.97 -9.60
N ARG A 195 11.48 -1.03 -9.87
CA ARG A 195 11.67 0.42 -9.64
C ARG A 195 10.55 1.05 -8.81
N GLN A 196 10.87 2.14 -8.14
CA GLN A 196 9.91 2.98 -7.42
C GLN A 196 9.70 4.32 -8.13
N ASP A 197 9.38 4.26 -9.43
CA ASP A 197 9.23 5.44 -10.29
C ASP A 197 7.79 5.65 -10.78
N SER A 198 7.55 6.78 -11.47
CA SER A 198 6.22 7.13 -11.97
C SER A 198 5.72 6.20 -13.07
N ALA A 199 6.62 5.58 -13.84
CA ALA A 199 6.21 4.74 -14.97
C ALA A 199 5.58 3.44 -14.46
N HIS A 200 6.19 2.81 -13.45
CA HIS A 200 5.67 1.58 -12.85
C HIS A 200 4.37 1.82 -12.08
N VAL A 201 4.28 2.93 -11.31
CA VAL A 201 3.02 3.32 -10.65
C VAL A 201 1.93 3.62 -11.67
N ALA A 202 2.25 4.30 -12.77
CA ALA A 202 1.29 4.60 -13.83
C ALA A 202 0.81 3.33 -14.54
N ALA A 203 1.69 2.35 -14.76
CA ALA A 203 1.32 1.05 -15.32
C ALA A 203 0.27 0.34 -14.44
N ALA A 204 0.47 0.32 -13.12
CA ALA A 204 -0.50 -0.26 -12.19
C ALA A 204 -1.86 0.46 -12.23
N MET A 205 -1.86 1.80 -12.15
CA MET A 205 -3.10 2.60 -12.18
C MET A 205 -3.83 2.49 -13.52
N ARG A 206 -3.09 2.52 -14.62
CA ARG A 206 -3.64 2.38 -15.97
C ARG A 206 -4.29 1.02 -16.17
N ALA A 207 -3.63 -0.06 -15.74
CA ALA A 207 -4.16 -1.41 -15.85
C ALA A 207 -5.47 -1.60 -15.06
N ILE A 208 -5.56 -1.01 -13.85
CA ILE A 208 -6.82 -0.99 -13.09
C ILE A 208 -7.91 -0.26 -13.89
N LYS A 209 -7.60 0.93 -14.43
CA LYS A 209 -8.54 1.74 -15.20
C LYS A 209 -9.03 1.03 -16.46
N GLU A 210 -8.12 0.52 -17.28
CA GLU A 210 -8.43 -0.20 -18.52
C GLU A 210 -9.30 -1.43 -18.23
N TRP A 211 -8.92 -2.25 -17.24
CA TRP A 211 -9.72 -3.41 -16.85
C TRP A 211 -11.14 -3.02 -16.41
N CYS A 212 -11.28 -1.95 -15.62
CA CYS A 212 -12.59 -1.46 -15.17
C CYS A 212 -13.44 -0.97 -16.36
N VAL A 213 -12.84 -0.23 -17.30
CA VAL A 213 -13.53 0.24 -18.52
C VAL A 213 -14.02 -0.93 -19.38
N GLU A 214 -13.16 -1.93 -19.63
CA GLU A 214 -13.51 -3.14 -20.38
C GLU A 214 -14.67 -3.91 -19.74
N ASN A 215 -14.78 -3.86 -18.41
CA ASN A 215 -15.79 -4.57 -17.62
C ASN A 215 -16.96 -3.67 -17.19
N GLN A 216 -17.10 -2.47 -17.77
CA GLN A 216 -18.20 -1.52 -17.49
C GLN A 216 -18.32 -1.14 -15.99
N ILE A 217 -17.19 -1.05 -15.29
CA ILE A 217 -17.10 -0.60 -13.91
C ILE A 217 -16.65 0.86 -13.90
N VAL A 218 -17.39 1.70 -13.17
CA VAL A 218 -17.00 3.10 -12.98
C VAL A 218 -15.70 3.15 -12.18
N HIS A 219 -14.68 3.77 -12.76
CA HIS A 219 -13.39 3.99 -12.10
C HIS A 219 -12.87 5.38 -12.43
N GLU A 220 -13.37 6.36 -11.69
CA GLU A 220 -13.05 7.78 -11.85
C GLU A 220 -12.58 8.37 -10.51
N PRO A 221 -11.44 7.90 -9.96
CA PRO A 221 -10.90 8.50 -8.76
C PRO A 221 -10.48 9.93 -9.07
N PHE A 222 -10.96 10.88 -8.28
CA PHE A 222 -10.52 12.27 -8.33
C PHE A 222 -9.70 12.65 -7.10
N ILE A 223 -9.48 11.74 -6.15
CA ILE A 223 -8.64 11.96 -4.97
C ILE A 223 -7.49 10.95 -4.99
N LEU A 224 -6.26 11.44 -4.89
CA LEU A 224 -5.09 10.61 -4.67
C LEU A 224 -4.57 10.77 -3.24
N LEU A 225 -4.58 9.70 -2.44
CA LEU A 225 -3.96 9.65 -1.12
C LEU A 225 -2.70 8.78 -1.16
N ALA A 226 -1.51 9.36 -1.20
CA ALA A 226 -0.27 8.56 -1.14
C ALA A 226 0.86 9.30 -0.40
N ASP A 227 2.00 8.64 -0.18
CA ASP A 227 3.21 9.34 0.29
C ASP A 227 3.67 10.37 -0.75
N SER A 228 4.33 11.43 -0.27
CA SER A 228 4.92 12.55 -1.02
C SER A 228 5.98 12.19 -2.06
N ALA A 229 6.16 10.91 -2.37
CA ALA A 229 6.97 10.51 -3.50
C ALA A 229 6.33 11.04 -4.79
N GLY A 230 7.10 11.82 -5.55
CA GLY A 230 6.65 12.47 -6.79
C GLY A 230 6.16 11.47 -7.86
N CYS A 231 6.58 10.20 -7.75
CA CYS A 231 6.15 9.12 -8.63
C CYS A 231 4.63 8.92 -8.63
N PHE A 232 3.97 8.92 -7.46
CA PHE A 232 2.52 8.76 -7.37
C PHE A 232 1.76 9.91 -8.00
N SER A 233 2.20 11.14 -7.73
CA SER A 233 1.56 12.34 -8.27
C SER A 233 1.67 12.38 -9.79
N SER A 234 2.86 12.10 -10.33
CA SER A 234 3.11 12.07 -11.78
C SER A 234 2.34 10.95 -12.46
N ALA A 235 2.31 9.76 -11.84
CA ALA A 235 1.57 8.61 -12.35
C ALA A 235 0.07 8.88 -12.43
N PHE A 236 -0.51 9.42 -11.36
CA PHE A 236 -1.92 9.75 -11.33
C PHE A 236 -2.27 10.84 -12.35
N LYS A 237 -1.43 11.89 -12.47
CA LYS A 237 -1.61 12.90 -13.52
C LYS A 237 -1.63 12.29 -14.91
N ALA A 238 -0.74 11.34 -15.18
CA ALA A 238 -0.65 10.66 -16.47
C ALA A 238 -1.86 9.75 -16.78
N VAL A 239 -2.59 9.25 -15.77
CA VAL A 239 -3.69 8.28 -15.95
C VAL A 239 -5.08 8.91 -15.77
N HIS A 240 -5.22 9.83 -14.82
CA HIS A 240 -6.49 10.43 -14.38
C HIS A 240 -6.57 11.95 -14.62
N GLY A 241 -5.48 12.61 -15.01
CA GLY A 241 -5.44 14.05 -15.31
C GLY A 241 -4.86 14.93 -14.18
N PRO A 242 -4.66 16.24 -14.45
CA PRO A 242 -3.97 17.17 -13.55
C PRO A 242 -4.69 17.41 -12.22
N PHE A 243 -3.97 17.84 -11.19
CA PHE A 243 -4.57 18.22 -9.90
C PHE A 243 -5.05 19.67 -9.93
N ILE A 244 -6.06 19.99 -9.14
CA ILE A 244 -6.58 21.34 -8.93
C ILE A 244 -6.81 21.54 -7.42
N PRO A 245 -6.13 22.51 -6.77
CA PRO A 245 -5.03 23.32 -7.28
C PRO A 245 -3.72 22.52 -7.38
N ASP A 246 -2.83 22.95 -8.27
CA ASP A 246 -1.56 22.26 -8.54
C ASP A 246 -0.42 22.67 -7.59
N SER A 247 -0.54 23.80 -6.87
CA SER A 247 0.46 24.29 -5.91
C SER A 247 -0.10 25.34 -4.93
N LEU A 248 0.65 25.64 -3.88
CA LEU A 248 0.48 26.82 -3.05
C LEU A 248 1.51 27.91 -3.41
N ASP A 249 1.17 29.17 -3.18
CA ASP A 249 2.12 30.28 -3.26
C ASP A 249 3.02 30.35 -2.00
N SER A 250 3.93 31.32 -1.98
CA SER A 250 4.83 31.56 -0.83
C SER A 250 4.10 31.92 0.46
N ASP A 251 2.84 32.35 0.38
CA ASP A 251 1.98 32.71 1.50
C ASP A 251 1.05 31.55 1.92
N TYR A 252 1.27 30.35 1.37
CA TYR A 252 0.48 29.14 1.59
C TYR A 252 -0.98 29.26 1.13
N ARG A 253 -1.25 30.05 0.09
CA ARG A 253 -2.58 30.17 -0.53
C ARG A 253 -2.69 29.27 -1.75
N LEU A 254 -3.89 28.73 -1.98
CA LEU A 254 -4.17 27.93 -3.18
C LEU A 254 -3.94 28.76 -4.46
N VAL A 255 -3.01 28.32 -5.30
CA VAL A 255 -2.79 28.93 -6.61
C VAL A 255 -3.77 28.29 -7.59
N PRO A 256 -4.68 29.06 -8.22
CA PRO A 256 -5.52 28.52 -9.28
C PRO A 256 -4.64 27.97 -10.40
N PRO A 257 -5.02 26.87 -11.07
CA PRO A 257 -4.24 26.34 -12.18
C PRO A 257 -4.09 27.39 -13.28
N THR A 258 -2.84 27.73 -13.62
CA THR A 258 -2.47 28.76 -14.61
C THR A 258 -2.93 28.43 -16.04
N SER A 259 -3.47 27.23 -16.28
CA SER A 259 -3.86 26.74 -17.60
C SER A 259 -5.30 26.24 -17.70
N ALA A 260 -6.16 26.49 -16.71
CA ALA A 260 -7.59 26.20 -16.86
C ALA A 260 -8.23 27.26 -17.76
N SER A 261 -8.24 27.01 -19.07
CA SER A 261 -9.13 27.71 -20.00
C SER A 261 -10.55 27.60 -19.44
N THR A 262 -11.12 28.74 -19.10
CA THR A 262 -12.49 28.89 -18.61
C THR A 262 -13.49 28.42 -19.67
N SER A 263 -13.77 27.11 -19.73
CA SER A 263 -14.98 26.65 -20.40
C SER A 263 -16.16 26.98 -19.49
N THR A 264 -16.91 28.01 -19.85
CA THR A 264 -18.05 28.61 -19.14
C THR A 264 -19.32 27.74 -19.10
N THR A 265 -19.23 26.44 -19.34
CA THR A 265 -20.39 25.54 -19.20
C THR A 265 -20.50 25.01 -17.78
N GLY A 266 -21.07 25.83 -16.89
CA GLY A 266 -22.05 25.46 -15.84
C GLY A 266 -21.85 24.24 -14.91
N GLY A 267 -20.73 23.54 -14.94
CA GLY A 267 -20.39 22.47 -14.02
C GLY A 267 -19.06 22.82 -13.37
N LEU A 268 -18.99 22.77 -12.04
CA LEU A 268 -17.71 22.71 -11.34
C LEU A 268 -16.88 21.60 -12.01
N THR A 269 -15.83 21.96 -12.75
CA THR A 269 -14.84 20.99 -13.19
C THR A 269 -14.25 20.41 -11.92
N GLN A 270 -14.71 19.21 -11.56
CA GLN A 270 -14.27 18.48 -10.39
C GLN A 270 -12.82 18.10 -10.62
N GLY A 271 -11.91 19.01 -10.24
CA GLY A 271 -10.49 18.83 -10.44
C GLY A 271 -9.96 17.74 -9.52
N ASN A 272 -8.89 17.06 -9.94
CA ASN A 272 -8.30 16.03 -9.12
C ASN A 272 -7.62 16.65 -7.88
N ILE A 273 -7.70 15.98 -6.74
CA ILE A 273 -7.20 16.43 -5.46
C ILE A 273 -6.07 15.51 -5.02
N ARG A 274 -4.95 16.08 -4.61
CA ARG A 274 -3.84 15.33 -4.01
C ARG A 274 -3.86 15.46 -2.49
N ILE A 275 -4.07 14.35 -1.79
CA ILE A 275 -3.93 14.27 -0.34
C ILE A 275 -2.65 13.50 -0.02
N HIS A 276 -1.87 14.01 0.93
CA HIS A 276 -0.68 13.29 1.39
C HIS A 276 -1.02 12.37 2.54
N CYS A 277 -0.49 11.15 2.51
CA CYS A 277 -0.76 10.17 3.54
C CYS A 277 -0.26 10.65 4.91
N HIS A 278 -1.20 10.84 5.83
CA HIS A 278 -0.93 11.30 7.18
C HIS A 278 -0.09 10.30 8.00
N VAL A 279 -0.26 9.00 7.76
CA VAL A 279 0.51 7.94 8.43
C VAL A 279 1.98 8.04 8.06
N HIS A 280 2.31 8.10 6.75
CA HIS A 280 3.68 8.29 6.27
C HIS A 280 4.26 9.61 6.76
N PHE A 281 3.44 10.66 6.78
CA PHE A 281 3.87 11.94 7.33
C PHE A 281 4.26 11.85 8.82
N ARG A 282 3.42 11.26 9.68
CA ARG A 282 3.77 11.07 11.11
C ARG A 282 5.02 10.23 11.28
N TYR A 283 5.18 9.19 10.47
CA TYR A 283 6.37 8.36 10.48
C TYR A 283 7.63 9.17 10.12
N ASN A 284 7.57 9.96 9.04
CA ASN A 284 8.68 10.80 8.58
C ASN A 284 9.01 11.92 9.58
N ILE A 285 8.00 12.55 10.19
CA ILE A 285 8.21 13.52 11.26
C ILE A 285 8.87 12.88 12.48
N ASN A 286 8.45 11.69 12.89
CA ASN A 286 9.11 11.00 14.01
C ASN A 286 10.58 10.69 13.71
N LYS A 287 10.91 10.30 12.48
CA LYS A 287 12.31 10.13 12.05
C LYS A 287 13.08 11.45 12.11
N ALA A 288 12.51 12.54 11.60
CA ALA A 288 13.13 13.85 11.65
C ALA A 288 13.33 14.33 13.09
N LEU A 289 12.33 14.18 13.96
CA LEU A 289 12.41 14.51 15.38
C LEU A 289 13.54 13.75 16.08
N ASN A 290 13.70 12.46 15.82
CA ASN A 290 14.81 11.69 16.38
C ASN A 290 16.18 12.09 15.80
N LYS A 291 16.22 12.60 14.57
CA LYS A 291 17.44 13.08 13.92
C LYS A 291 17.87 14.43 14.45
N TYR A 292 16.95 15.38 14.63
CA TYR A 292 17.25 16.78 14.92
C TYR A 292 17.14 17.12 16.41
N ILE A 293 16.32 16.41 17.18
CA ILE A 293 16.21 16.58 18.63
C ILE A 293 16.91 15.41 19.31
N LYS A 294 18.21 15.59 19.58
CA LYS A 294 19.06 14.59 20.25
C LYS A 294 19.42 15.07 21.67
N PRO A 295 19.32 14.20 22.69
CA PRO A 295 19.87 14.53 24.00
C PRO A 295 21.40 14.51 23.94
N SER A 296 22.07 15.48 24.55
CA SER A 296 23.53 15.44 24.71
C SER A 296 23.96 14.63 25.95
N ASN A 297 23.06 14.46 26.91
CA ASN A 297 23.27 13.75 28.17
C ASN A 297 21.96 13.18 28.74
N THR A 298 22.05 12.43 29.84
CA THR A 298 20.92 11.73 30.46
C THR A 298 19.83 12.66 31.01
N SER A 299 20.20 13.82 31.56
CA SER A 299 19.25 14.84 32.03
C SER A 299 18.48 15.50 30.89
N GLU A 300 19.10 15.62 29.72
CA GLU A 300 18.46 16.17 28.51
C GLU A 300 17.59 15.16 27.77
N THR A 301 17.67 13.86 28.08
CA THR A 301 16.77 12.85 27.51
C THR A 301 15.31 13.17 27.78
N LYS A 302 14.98 13.59 29.00
CA LYS A 302 13.61 13.96 29.36
C LYS A 302 13.16 15.21 28.61
N TRP A 303 14.02 16.25 28.58
CA TRP A 303 13.74 17.48 27.83
C TRP A 303 13.52 17.19 26.34
N ALA A 304 14.39 16.39 25.72
CA ALA A 304 14.28 16.02 24.31
C ALA A 304 12.97 15.27 24.02
N GLU A 305 12.55 14.34 24.88
CA GLU A 305 11.27 13.64 24.70
C GLU A 305 10.05 14.54 24.92
N ASP A 306 10.09 15.44 25.91
CA ASP A 306 9.04 16.44 26.13
C ASP A 306 8.93 17.39 24.92
N GLU A 307 10.06 17.78 24.35
CA GLU A 307 10.13 18.65 23.19
C GLU A 307 9.58 17.95 21.93
N LYS A 308 9.97 16.69 21.67
CA LYS A 308 9.37 15.87 20.61
C LYS A 308 7.86 15.71 20.80
N LYS A 309 7.39 15.54 22.05
CA LYS A 309 5.96 15.44 22.37
C LYS A 309 5.24 16.75 22.05
N ARG A 310 5.79 17.91 22.43
CA ARG A 310 5.22 19.23 22.10
C ARG A 310 5.12 19.44 20.60
N PHE A 311 6.16 19.07 19.83
CA PHE A 311 6.13 19.16 18.38
C PHE A 311 5.04 18.27 17.77
N ARG A 312 4.93 17.01 18.21
CA ARG A 312 3.85 16.09 17.77
C ARG A 312 2.46 16.65 18.06
N SER A 313 2.26 17.28 19.22
CA SER A 313 0.99 17.91 19.57
C SER A 313 0.68 19.12 18.68
N ALA A 314 1.68 19.95 18.35
CA ALA A 314 1.49 21.07 17.42
C ALA A 314 1.10 20.57 16.02
N ILE A 315 1.74 19.51 15.54
CA ILE A 315 1.37 18.85 14.28
C ILE A 315 -0.07 18.31 14.29
N ALA A 316 -0.46 17.65 15.38
CA ALA A 316 -1.83 17.16 15.55
C ALA A 316 -2.84 18.32 15.58
N PHE A 317 -2.50 19.44 16.20
CA PHE A 317 -3.33 20.64 16.19
C PHE A 317 -3.53 21.16 14.77
N LEU A 318 -2.46 21.31 13.97
CA LEU A 318 -2.55 21.79 12.59
C LEU A 318 -3.51 20.95 11.73
N GLN A 319 -3.62 19.66 11.98
CA GLN A 319 -4.52 18.75 11.25
C GLN A 319 -5.99 18.91 11.58
N ASN A 320 -6.31 19.46 12.75
CA ASN A 320 -7.69 19.65 13.20
C ASN A 320 -8.18 21.09 12.94
N ILE A 321 -7.36 21.94 12.32
CA ILE A 321 -7.77 23.29 11.96
C ILE A 321 -8.79 23.20 10.83
N SER A 322 -9.95 23.83 11.02
CA SER A 322 -11.09 23.77 10.08
C SER A 322 -11.12 24.91 9.05
N SER A 323 -10.10 25.77 9.01
CA SER A 323 -10.04 26.92 8.10
C SER A 323 -8.65 27.05 7.50
N GLU A 324 -8.57 27.15 6.17
CA GLU A 324 -7.33 27.40 5.44
C GLU A 324 -6.58 28.63 5.98
N ARG A 325 -7.30 29.73 6.23
CA ARG A 325 -6.71 30.95 6.82
C ARG A 325 -6.10 30.68 8.19
N HIS A 326 -6.82 29.98 9.07
CA HIS A 326 -6.29 29.63 10.40
C HIS A 326 -5.14 28.63 10.29
N PHE A 327 -5.15 27.76 9.29
CA PHE A 327 -4.07 26.80 9.05
C PHE A 327 -2.79 27.54 8.67
N GLY A 328 -2.86 28.50 7.72
CA GLY A 328 -1.73 29.33 7.34
C GLY A 328 -1.14 30.10 8.54
N ILE A 329 -2.01 30.74 9.34
CA ILE A 329 -1.58 31.46 10.56
C ILE A 329 -0.90 30.51 11.54
N ALA A 330 -1.50 29.34 11.81
CA ALA A 330 -0.94 28.39 12.76
C ALA A 330 0.39 27.79 12.27
N CYS A 331 0.57 27.58 10.97
CA CYS A 331 1.85 27.17 10.39
C CYS A 331 2.93 28.23 10.62
N GLN A 332 2.63 29.50 10.36
CA GLN A 332 3.56 30.62 10.62
C GLN A 332 3.95 30.71 12.10
N LEU A 333 2.96 30.60 13.00
CA LEU A 333 3.20 30.63 14.45
C LEU A 333 4.04 29.44 14.91
N MET A 334 3.74 28.23 14.42
CA MET A 334 4.51 27.03 14.74
C MET A 334 5.95 27.16 14.24
N THR A 335 6.15 27.52 12.97
CA THR A 335 7.48 27.77 12.38
C THR A 335 8.25 28.78 13.21
N ALA A 336 7.66 29.94 13.54
CA ALA A 336 8.34 30.98 14.32
C ALA A 336 8.74 30.50 15.73
N ALA A 337 7.89 29.72 16.40
CA ALA A 337 8.16 29.19 17.73
C ALA A 337 9.32 28.18 17.74
N TRP A 338 9.40 27.34 16.71
CA TRP A 338 10.37 26.24 16.66
C TRP A 338 11.68 26.61 15.96
N LYS A 339 11.66 27.58 15.03
CA LYS A 339 12.83 27.95 14.22
C LYS A 339 13.99 28.47 15.06
N ARG A 340 13.70 29.12 16.20
CA ARG A 340 14.71 29.66 17.13
C ARG A 340 15.59 28.58 17.75
N HIS A 341 15.06 27.37 17.93
CA HIS A 341 15.74 26.29 18.65
C HIS A 341 16.05 25.09 17.76
N HIS A 342 15.29 24.91 16.68
CA HIS A 342 15.33 23.72 15.84
C HIS A 342 15.24 24.09 14.35
N GLU A 343 16.10 25.00 13.89
CA GLU A 343 16.08 25.54 12.52
C GLU A 343 16.07 24.45 11.44
N ASP A 344 16.93 23.43 11.56
CA ASP A 344 16.99 22.32 10.59
C ASP A 344 15.72 21.46 10.55
N LEU A 345 15.08 21.24 11.72
CA LEU A 345 13.80 20.53 11.79
C LEU A 345 12.69 21.35 11.12
N VAL A 346 12.67 22.66 11.36
CA VAL A 346 11.71 23.57 10.75
C VAL A 346 11.93 23.67 9.24
N LYS A 347 13.18 23.78 8.78
CA LYS A 347 13.52 23.76 7.36
C LYS A 347 13.08 22.46 6.69
N TYR A 348 13.38 21.31 7.31
CA TYR A 348 12.88 20.02 6.83
C TYR A 348 11.35 20.02 6.71
N PHE A 349 10.66 20.53 7.74
CA PHE A 349 9.21 20.61 7.78
C PHE A 349 8.62 21.55 6.72
N GLU A 350 9.21 22.72 6.50
CA GLU A 350 8.81 23.67 5.47
C GLU A 350 8.96 23.05 4.07
N GLU A 351 10.14 22.52 3.77
CA GLU A 351 10.48 21.97 2.45
C GLU A 351 9.73 20.66 2.13
N ASN A 352 9.50 19.81 3.13
CA ASN A 352 8.93 18.48 2.93
C ASN A 352 7.45 18.39 3.30
N TRP A 353 6.87 19.40 3.97
CA TRP A 353 5.45 19.42 4.32
C TRP A 353 4.74 20.69 3.90
N LEU A 354 5.14 21.87 4.38
CA LEU A 354 4.35 23.08 4.07
C LEU A 354 4.33 23.40 2.58
N GLN A 355 5.47 23.33 1.90
CA GLN A 355 5.57 23.63 0.46
C GLN A 355 5.00 22.52 -0.44
N ARG A 356 5.03 21.26 0.01
CA ARG A 356 4.70 20.09 -0.82
C ARG A 356 3.33 19.48 -0.52
N LYS A 357 2.78 19.71 0.67
CA LYS A 357 1.73 18.83 1.25
C LYS A 357 0.45 19.51 1.68
N CYS A 358 0.31 20.80 1.46
CA CYS A 358 -0.83 21.54 1.95
C CYS A 358 -1.93 21.63 0.89
N ILE A 359 -2.57 20.47 0.65
CA ILE A 359 -4.01 20.48 0.43
C ILE A 359 -4.59 20.16 1.80
N TRP A 360 -5.10 21.21 2.44
CA TRP A 360 -6.00 21.09 3.57
C TRP A 360 -7.22 20.29 3.10
N ALA A 361 -7.20 18.98 3.31
CA ALA A 361 -8.36 18.14 3.05
C ALA A 361 -9.16 18.07 4.35
N GLN A 362 -10.20 18.90 4.43
CA GLN A 362 -11.28 18.67 5.37
C GLN A 362 -11.86 17.28 5.06
N GLY A 363 -11.83 16.39 6.07
CA GLY A 363 -12.63 15.16 6.06
C GLY A 363 -14.09 15.49 6.29
#